data_AF-A0A2E0WLC3-F1
#
_entry.id   AF-A0A2E0WLC3-F1
#
_cell.length_a   1.000
_cell.length_b   1.000
_cell.length_c   1.000
_cell.angle_alpha   90.00
_cell.angle_beta   90.00
_cell.angle_gamma   90.00
#
_symmetry.space_group_name_H-M   'P 1'
#
loop_
_entity.id
_entity.type
_entity.pdbx_description
1 polymer ?
#
loop_
_entity_poly.entity_id
_entity_poly.type
_entity_poly.pdbx_seq_one_letter_code
_entity_poly.pdbx_strand_id
1 'polypeptide(L)'
;MTMSEANKQQGAVQTTGHSWDGDLQEFNNPLPTWWLWGFYLTVIFAVIYWVIYPAWPVGESYTKGVANTITYTVNGEERTTHWNTRALLMKEMQSGQDAQKMQAYMEKVAAASYDDILADEEMLAFTRAVAKGLFGDNCAACHGSGGAGVIGLFPNLVDDAWLWGGSVEQIEATLTQGRRGFMPGFERSLDEGQIDAVAHYVLSLSGHEVDGDMAQRGMQIFNGKEGGCFYCHTKAGTGLESQGAANLTDSIWTVANVPGRDGLEGKLAEVREVVENGIERVMPAWDQRLSDNEIKLLTVYVHELGGGQ
;
A
#
# COMPACT_ATOMS: atom_id res chain seq x y z
N MET A 1 -76.17 52.58 28.88
CA MET A 1 -74.84 53.03 29.34
C MET A 1 -74.16 51.81 29.95
N THR A 2 -73.44 51.02 29.15
CA THR A 2 -72.08 51.21 28.59
C THR A 2 -71.03 50.57 29.49
N MET A 3 -70.33 49.58 28.91
CA MET A 3 -68.88 49.32 29.00
C MET A 3 -68.36 48.93 30.39
N SER A 4 -67.49 47.95 30.59
CA SER A 4 -66.73 47.07 29.71
C SER A 4 -65.99 46.11 30.65
N GLU A 5 -66.13 44.81 30.45
CA GLU A 5 -65.18 43.84 30.99
C GLU A 5 -63.87 43.99 30.23
N ALA A 6 -62.89 44.66 30.83
CA ALA A 6 -61.54 44.73 30.29
C ALA A 6 -60.51 44.59 31.41
N ASN A 7 -60.37 43.37 31.91
CA ASN A 7 -59.16 42.95 32.61
C ASN A 7 -58.56 41.75 31.87
N LYS A 8 -57.99 42.01 30.68
CA LYS A 8 -57.17 41.05 29.94
C LYS A 8 -55.72 41.52 29.98
N GLN A 9 -54.96 40.84 30.84
CA GLN A 9 -53.52 40.52 30.71
C GLN A 9 -52.63 41.61 30.10
N GLN A 10 -51.98 42.38 30.99
CA GLN A 10 -50.72 43.03 30.68
C GLN A 10 -49.70 41.95 30.25
N GLY A 11 -49.38 41.89 28.96
CA GLY A 11 -48.34 40.99 28.41
C GLY A 11 -48.74 40.15 27.19
N ALA A 12 -49.93 40.33 26.60
CA ALA A 12 -50.28 39.63 25.36
C ALA A 12 -49.54 40.24 24.15
N VAL A 13 -48.58 39.50 23.61
CA VAL A 13 -47.84 39.87 22.39
C VAL A 13 -48.79 39.93 21.20
N GLN A 14 -48.73 41.01 20.41
CA GLN A 14 -49.58 41.15 19.22
C GLN A 14 -49.23 40.11 18.16
N THR A 15 -50.23 39.51 17.51
CA THR A 15 -50.03 38.64 16.35
C THR A 15 -50.00 39.45 15.05
N THR A 16 -49.42 38.90 13.98
CA THR A 16 -49.24 39.57 12.68
C THR A 16 -50.54 39.74 11.86
N GLY A 17 -51.70 39.40 12.44
CA GLY A 17 -53.02 39.64 11.87
C GLY A 17 -53.51 38.60 10.85
N HIS A 18 -52.70 37.59 10.52
CA HIS A 18 -53.07 36.49 9.63
C HIS A 18 -53.03 35.15 10.39
N SER A 19 -53.95 34.25 10.08
CA SER A 19 -53.97 32.89 10.61
C SER A 19 -53.67 31.89 9.50
N TRP A 20 -52.71 31.01 9.75
CA TRP A 20 -52.37 29.87 8.90
C TRP A 20 -53.04 28.62 9.48
N ASP A 21 -53.59 27.76 8.63
CA ASP A 21 -54.20 26.47 9.01
C ASP A 21 -55.21 26.55 10.19
N GLY A 22 -56.02 27.62 10.22
CA GLY A 22 -57.13 27.80 11.15
C GLY A 22 -56.76 28.30 12.55
N ASP A 23 -55.60 27.92 13.11
CA ASP A 23 -55.20 28.27 14.48
C ASP A 23 -53.75 28.74 14.67
N LEU A 24 -52.86 28.57 13.68
CA LEU A 24 -51.48 29.04 13.76
C LEU A 24 -51.41 30.54 13.45
N GLN A 25 -50.83 31.31 14.36
CA GLN A 25 -50.59 32.74 14.20
C GLN A 25 -49.18 33.09 14.65
N GLU A 26 -48.54 34.05 13.98
CA GLU A 26 -47.19 34.47 14.30
C GLU A 26 -47.20 35.62 15.31
N PHE A 27 -46.42 35.49 16.38
CA PHE A 27 -46.24 36.55 17.36
C PHE A 27 -45.23 37.59 16.85
N ASN A 28 -45.61 38.86 16.91
CA ASN A 28 -44.72 39.99 16.63
C ASN A 28 -43.90 40.36 17.88
N ASN A 29 -43.08 39.41 18.34
CA ASN A 29 -42.15 39.64 19.43
C ASN A 29 -40.90 40.38 18.94
N PRO A 30 -40.36 41.33 19.72
CA PRO A 30 -39.02 41.81 19.45
C PRO A 30 -38.03 40.64 19.58
N LEU A 31 -36.99 40.65 18.75
CA LEU A 31 -35.94 39.64 18.82
C LEU A 31 -35.31 39.64 20.23
N PRO A 32 -35.03 38.46 20.82
CA PRO A 32 -34.38 38.40 22.12
C PRO A 32 -33.05 39.15 22.12
N THR A 33 -32.83 40.00 23.12
CA THR A 33 -31.62 40.85 23.18
C THR A 33 -30.34 40.04 23.20
N TRP A 34 -30.31 38.90 23.89
CA TRP A 34 -29.16 37.98 23.89
C TRP A 34 -28.89 37.40 22.50
N TRP A 35 -29.93 37.13 21.70
CA TRP A 35 -29.80 36.62 20.34
C TRP A 35 -29.24 37.70 19.41
N LEU A 36 -29.69 38.95 19.56
CA LEU A 36 -29.14 40.09 18.82
C LEU A 36 -27.66 40.31 19.14
N TRP A 37 -27.28 40.27 20.42
CA TRP A 37 -25.87 40.35 20.82
C TRP A 37 -25.06 39.18 20.26
N GLY A 38 -25.58 37.95 20.31
CA GLY A 38 -24.95 36.79 19.68
C GLY A 38 -24.73 37.00 18.18
N PHE A 39 -25.74 37.50 17.46
CA PHE A 39 -25.64 37.82 16.04
C PHE A 39 -24.61 38.92 15.76
N TYR A 40 -24.58 40.01 16.54
CA TYR A 40 -23.57 41.06 16.34
C TYR A 40 -22.16 40.58 16.65
N LEU A 41 -21.97 39.70 17.64
CA LEU A 41 -20.68 39.09 17.93
C LEU A 41 -20.17 38.23 16.77
N THR A 42 -21.03 37.47 16.08
CA THR A 42 -20.59 36.69 14.91
C THR A 42 -20.19 37.60 13.76
N VAL A 43 -20.88 38.72 13.55
CA VAL A 43 -20.50 39.73 12.54
C VAL A 43 -19.14 40.35 12.87
N ILE A 44 -18.93 40.75 14.12
CA ILE A 44 -17.64 41.31 14.57
C ILE A 44 -16.52 40.28 14.40
N PHE A 45 -16.76 39.02 14.79
CA PHE A 45 -15.82 37.93 14.61
C PHE A 45 -15.47 37.71 13.12
N ALA A 46 -16.46 37.71 12.23
CA ALA A 46 -16.24 37.55 10.79
C ALA A 46 -15.36 38.67 10.22
N VAL A 47 -15.61 39.93 10.62
CA VAL A 47 -14.77 41.07 10.19
C VAL A 47 -13.34 40.93 10.69
N ILE A 48 -13.13 40.54 11.96
CA ILE A 48 -11.80 40.28 12.51
C ILE A 48 -11.12 39.13 11.75
N TYR A 49 -11.85 38.05 11.47
CA TYR A 49 -11.34 36.89 10.76
C TYR A 49 -10.89 37.24 9.33
N TRP A 50 -11.64 38.08 8.61
CA TRP A 50 -11.25 38.56 7.28
C TRP A 50 -9.98 39.43 7.28
N VAL A 51 -9.71 40.14 8.38
CA VAL A 51 -8.47 40.92 8.53
C VAL A 51 -7.28 40.00 8.80
N ILE A 52 -7.48 38.92 9.56
CA ILE A 52 -6.40 38.01 9.96
C ILE A 52 -6.13 36.93 8.89
N TYR A 53 -7.12 36.46 8.15
CA TYR A 53 -7.01 35.31 7.24
C TYR A 53 -7.34 35.64 5.78
N PRO A 54 -6.98 34.75 4.84
CA PRO A 54 -7.41 34.87 3.46
C PRO A 54 -8.93 34.92 3.30
N ALA A 55 -9.45 35.94 2.60
CA ALA A 55 -10.90 36.17 2.53
C ALA A 55 -11.41 36.65 1.17
N TRP A 56 -11.03 37.87 0.76
CA TRP A 56 -11.70 38.55 -0.35
C TRP A 56 -10.87 38.50 -1.64
N PRO A 57 -11.47 38.16 -2.79
CA PRO A 57 -10.79 38.29 -4.08
C PRO A 57 -10.60 39.77 -4.44
N VAL A 58 -9.39 40.14 -4.84
CA VAL A 58 -9.02 41.51 -5.26
C VAL A 58 -8.14 41.41 -6.49
N GLY A 59 -8.69 41.76 -7.66
CA GLY A 59 -8.02 41.61 -8.95
C GLY A 59 -7.71 40.15 -9.26
N GLU A 60 -6.45 39.85 -9.59
CA GLU A 60 -5.96 38.48 -9.82
C GLU A 60 -5.52 37.76 -8.53
N SER A 61 -5.77 38.36 -7.36
CA SER A 61 -5.32 37.84 -6.07
C SER A 61 -6.42 37.91 -4.99
N TYR A 62 -6.05 37.77 -3.73
CA TYR A 62 -6.94 37.86 -2.58
C TYR A 62 -6.27 38.53 -1.38
N THR A 63 -7.05 39.01 -0.43
CA THR A 63 -6.53 39.55 0.84
C THR A 63 -5.81 38.44 1.60
N LYS A 64 -4.52 38.57 1.92
CA LYS A 64 -3.73 37.49 2.56
C LYS A 64 -3.87 37.42 4.09
N GLY A 65 -4.46 38.45 4.68
CA GLY A 65 -4.53 38.66 6.12
C GLY A 65 -3.27 39.33 6.68
N VAL A 66 -3.29 39.64 7.98
CA VAL A 66 -2.16 40.25 8.72
C VAL A 66 -1.67 39.32 9.84
N ALA A 67 -0.37 39.39 10.14
CA ALA A 67 0.27 38.67 11.26
C ALA A 67 0.07 37.13 11.27
N ASN A 68 -0.14 36.52 10.10
CA ASN A 68 -0.51 35.11 9.96
C ASN A 68 0.46 34.30 9.09
N THR A 69 1.76 34.60 9.10
CA THR A 69 2.72 33.91 8.21
C THR A 69 3.07 32.51 8.69
N ILE A 70 3.24 31.59 7.75
CA ILE A 70 3.68 30.21 7.98
C ILE A 70 5.01 30.00 7.24
N THR A 71 6.01 29.54 8.00
CA THR A 71 7.31 29.12 7.48
C THR A 71 7.40 27.59 7.48
N TYR A 72 7.84 27.03 6.37
CA TYR A 72 8.01 25.59 6.14
C TYR A 72 9.14 25.35 5.14
N THR A 73 9.70 24.15 5.11
CA THR A 73 10.86 23.81 4.27
C THR A 73 10.41 23.05 3.01
N VAL A 74 11.00 23.35 1.87
CA VAL A 74 10.83 22.57 0.62
C VAL A 74 12.19 22.36 0.00
N ASN A 75 12.59 21.11 -0.22
CA ASN A 75 13.90 20.76 -0.80
C ASN A 75 15.10 21.39 -0.05
N GLY A 76 15.01 21.50 1.28
CA GLY A 76 16.05 22.11 2.11
C GLY A 76 16.03 23.64 2.15
N GLU A 77 15.14 24.30 1.41
CA GLU A 77 14.99 25.76 1.43
C GLU A 77 13.79 26.17 2.30
N GLU A 78 13.99 27.10 3.22
CA GLU A 78 12.90 27.69 3.99
C GLU A 78 12.06 28.63 3.12
N ARG A 79 10.75 28.43 3.16
CA ARG A 79 9.76 29.26 2.48
C ARG A 79 8.80 29.82 3.49
N THR A 80 8.59 31.14 3.43
CA THR A 80 7.59 31.83 4.25
C THR A 80 6.46 32.32 3.36
N THR A 81 5.24 31.96 3.71
CA THR A 81 4.02 32.37 3.00
C THR A 81 3.00 32.92 4.00
N HIS A 82 1.98 33.61 3.52
CA HIS A 82 0.80 33.91 4.34
C HIS A 82 0.05 32.61 4.69
N TRP A 83 -0.79 32.65 5.73
CA TRP A 83 -1.54 31.47 6.15
C TRP A 83 -2.32 30.88 4.98
N ASN A 84 -2.16 29.58 4.76
CA ASN A 84 -2.98 28.78 3.89
C ASN A 84 -2.91 27.31 4.33
N THR A 85 -3.95 26.54 4.05
CA THR A 85 -4.07 25.15 4.50
C THR A 85 -2.89 24.28 4.06
N ARG A 86 -2.34 24.51 2.86
CA ARG A 86 -1.20 23.73 2.36
C ARG A 86 0.09 24.04 3.12
N ALA A 87 0.40 25.31 3.36
CA ALA A 87 1.56 25.71 4.14
C ALA A 87 1.45 25.21 5.59
N LEU A 88 0.25 25.25 6.18
CA LEU A 88 0.03 24.72 7.53
C LEU A 88 0.30 23.21 7.58
N LEU A 89 -0.27 22.45 6.64
CA LEU A 89 -0.03 21.01 6.53
C LEU A 89 1.46 20.69 6.39
N MET A 90 2.18 21.40 5.50
CA MET A 90 3.62 21.20 5.31
C MET A 90 4.40 21.46 6.60
N LYS A 91 4.08 22.55 7.31
CA LYS A 91 4.71 22.87 8.59
C LYS A 91 4.42 21.80 9.65
N GLU A 92 3.18 21.32 9.76
CA GLU A 92 2.78 20.30 10.73
C GLU A 92 3.43 18.95 10.43
N MET A 93 3.52 18.56 9.16
CA MET A 93 4.23 17.35 8.73
C MET A 93 5.74 17.39 9.00
N GLN A 94 6.32 18.57 9.22
CA GLN A 94 7.77 18.75 9.45
C GLN A 94 8.12 19.04 10.91
N SER A 95 7.28 19.82 11.59
CA SER A 95 7.60 20.40 12.90
C SER A 95 6.54 20.14 13.97
N GLY A 96 5.46 19.44 13.61
CA GLY A 96 4.50 18.92 14.59
C GLY A 96 5.20 17.97 15.57
N GLN A 97 4.70 17.90 16.81
CA GLN A 97 5.31 17.04 17.84
C GLN A 97 5.38 15.57 17.39
N ASP A 98 4.34 15.08 16.72
CA ASP A 98 4.29 13.71 16.23
C ASP A 98 5.23 13.51 15.03
N ALA A 99 5.34 14.50 14.15
CA ALA A 99 6.30 14.48 13.04
C ALA A 99 7.75 14.44 13.54
N GLN A 100 8.09 15.25 14.55
CA GLN A 100 9.43 15.26 15.15
C GLN A 100 9.76 13.94 15.84
N LYS A 101 8.81 13.36 16.58
CA LYS A 101 8.98 12.04 17.21
C LYS A 101 9.17 10.95 16.15
N MET A 102 8.33 10.96 15.11
CA MET A 102 8.42 10.01 14.01
C MET A 102 9.76 10.16 13.27
N GLN A 103 10.21 11.38 13.03
CA GLN A 103 11.50 11.65 12.38
C GLN A 103 12.68 11.17 13.23
N ALA A 104 12.72 11.50 14.53
CA ALA A 104 13.79 11.05 15.41
C ALA A 104 13.86 9.51 15.48
N TYR A 105 12.70 8.86 15.48
CA TYR A 105 12.63 7.40 15.47
C TYR A 105 13.03 6.81 14.12
N MET A 106 12.61 7.44 13.02
CA MET A 106 13.03 7.08 11.66
C MET A 106 14.55 7.18 11.49
N GLU A 107 15.19 8.22 12.02
CA GLU A 107 16.65 8.38 12.01
C GLU A 107 17.36 7.28 12.82
N LYS A 108 16.80 6.90 13.98
CA LYS A 108 17.30 5.77 14.80
C LYS A 108 17.26 4.46 13.99
N VAL A 109 16.12 4.14 13.36
CA VAL A 109 15.97 2.93 12.54
C VAL A 109 16.83 2.97 11.29
N ALA A 110 16.95 4.13 10.64
CA ALA A 110 17.80 4.32 9.47
C ALA A 110 19.29 4.04 9.79
N ALA A 111 19.76 4.44 10.97
CA ALA A 111 21.15 4.24 11.40
C ALA A 111 21.45 2.83 11.93
N ALA A 112 20.44 2.09 12.40
CA ALA A 112 20.60 0.74 12.94
C ALA A 112 20.91 -0.30 11.85
N SER A 113 21.59 -1.40 12.18
CA SER A 113 21.70 -2.53 11.25
C SER A 113 20.36 -3.29 11.12
N TYR A 114 20.23 -4.13 10.08
CA TYR A 114 19.04 -4.98 9.94
C TYR A 114 18.84 -5.90 11.15
N ASP A 115 19.92 -6.51 11.63
CA ASP A 115 19.89 -7.38 12.81
C ASP A 115 19.45 -6.62 14.07
N ASP A 116 19.93 -5.38 14.25
CA ASP A 116 19.54 -4.55 15.40
C ASP A 116 18.05 -4.22 15.37
N ILE A 117 17.49 -3.91 14.18
CA ILE A 117 16.07 -3.60 14.01
C ILE A 117 15.21 -4.83 14.30
N LEU A 118 15.63 -6.00 13.83
CA LEU A 118 14.92 -7.27 14.05
C LEU A 118 15.00 -7.74 15.51
N ALA A 119 16.07 -7.40 16.23
CA ALA A 119 16.26 -7.78 17.62
C ALA A 119 15.58 -6.85 18.64
N ASP A 120 15.33 -5.58 18.28
CA ASP A 120 14.70 -4.59 19.15
C ASP A 120 13.19 -4.48 18.88
N GLU A 121 12.38 -4.88 19.85
CA GLU A 121 10.91 -4.89 19.73
C GLU A 121 10.31 -3.51 19.44
N GLU A 122 10.92 -2.42 19.94
CA GLU A 122 10.43 -1.06 19.72
C GLU A 122 10.73 -0.62 18.28
N MET A 123 11.94 -0.92 17.78
CA MET A 123 12.32 -0.62 16.41
C MET A 123 11.53 -1.44 15.40
N LEU A 124 11.29 -2.71 15.69
CA LEU A 124 10.46 -3.57 14.86
C LEU A 124 8.99 -3.10 14.86
N ALA A 125 8.43 -2.73 16.01
CA ALA A 125 7.06 -2.24 16.11
C ALA A 125 6.86 -0.94 15.32
N PHE A 126 7.81 -0.01 15.42
CA PHE A 126 7.79 1.21 14.60
C PHE A 126 7.92 0.88 13.11
N THR A 127 8.88 0.04 12.75
CA THR A 127 9.13 -0.36 11.36
C THR A 127 7.87 -0.96 10.76
N ARG A 128 7.21 -1.88 11.46
CA ARG A 128 5.95 -2.49 11.02
C ARG A 128 4.84 -1.46 10.85
N ALA A 129 4.71 -0.50 11.77
CA ALA A 129 3.67 0.51 11.70
C ALA A 129 3.82 1.41 10.46
N VAL A 130 5.06 1.81 10.14
CA VAL A 130 5.35 2.67 8.98
C VAL A 130 5.35 1.87 7.68
N ALA A 131 6.08 0.76 7.65
CA ALA A 131 6.25 -0.07 6.45
C ALA A 131 4.93 -0.69 5.98
N LYS A 132 3.99 -1.00 6.89
CA LYS A 132 2.66 -1.47 6.49
C LYS A 132 1.89 -0.47 5.63
N GLY A 133 2.02 0.83 5.93
CA GLY A 133 1.46 1.90 5.10
C GLY A 133 2.14 1.95 3.73
N LEU A 134 3.49 1.98 3.73
CA LEU A 134 4.29 1.97 2.51
C LEU A 134 3.97 0.75 1.62
N PHE A 135 3.85 -0.44 2.21
CA PHE A 135 3.52 -1.67 1.52
C PHE A 135 2.10 -1.62 0.96
N GLY A 136 1.14 -1.09 1.71
CA GLY A 136 -0.24 -0.86 1.25
C GLY A 136 -0.31 0.04 0.03
N ASP A 137 0.43 1.14 0.04
CA ASP A 137 0.40 2.16 -1.02
C ASP A 137 1.17 1.72 -2.28
N ASN A 138 2.21 0.90 -2.13
CA ASN A 138 3.17 0.63 -3.20
C ASN A 138 3.21 -0.84 -3.66
N CYS A 139 2.98 -1.81 -2.77
CA CYS A 139 3.25 -3.23 -3.03
C CYS A 139 1.97 -4.07 -3.09
N ALA A 140 0.95 -3.71 -2.30
CA ALA A 140 -0.24 -4.53 -2.09
C ALA A 140 -1.10 -4.73 -3.34
N ALA A 141 -1.00 -3.84 -4.34
CA ALA A 141 -1.72 -3.99 -5.60
C ALA A 141 -1.30 -5.26 -6.37
N CYS A 142 -0.06 -5.70 -6.21
CA CYS A 142 0.47 -6.92 -6.84
C CYS A 142 0.58 -8.06 -5.84
N HIS A 143 1.19 -7.80 -4.67
CA HIS A 143 1.48 -8.84 -3.69
C HIS A 143 0.33 -9.08 -2.68
N GLY A 144 -0.79 -8.40 -2.83
CA GLY A 144 -1.92 -8.46 -1.91
C GLY A 144 -1.63 -7.72 -0.59
N SER A 145 -2.68 -7.33 0.12
CA SER A 145 -2.57 -6.54 1.37
C SER A 145 -1.84 -7.25 2.51
N GLY A 146 -1.82 -8.59 2.48
CA GLY A 146 -1.08 -9.43 3.43
C GLY A 146 0.20 -10.04 2.87
N GLY A 147 0.62 -9.70 1.65
CA GLY A 147 1.80 -10.30 1.02
C GLY A 147 1.59 -11.68 0.38
N ALA A 148 0.37 -12.23 0.41
CA ALA A 148 0.06 -13.57 -0.10
C ALA A 148 0.26 -13.75 -1.62
N GLY A 149 0.37 -12.66 -2.38
CA GLY A 149 0.53 -12.69 -3.83
C GLY A 149 -0.66 -13.31 -4.55
N VAL A 150 -0.40 -13.72 -5.80
CA VAL A 150 -1.33 -14.48 -6.65
C VAL A 150 -0.48 -15.50 -7.40
N ILE A 151 -0.68 -16.79 -7.11
CA ILE A 151 0.09 -17.88 -7.72
C ILE A 151 0.11 -17.73 -9.25
N GLY A 152 1.30 -17.87 -9.84
CA GLY A 152 1.56 -17.70 -11.27
C GLY A 152 1.75 -16.27 -11.75
N LEU A 153 1.27 -15.27 -11.02
CA LEU A 153 1.42 -13.86 -11.37
C LEU A 153 2.41 -13.13 -10.46
N PHE A 154 2.12 -13.12 -9.16
CA PHE A 154 2.86 -12.37 -8.15
C PHE A 154 3.29 -13.30 -7.02
N PRO A 155 4.58 -13.37 -6.67
CA PRO A 155 5.06 -14.19 -5.58
C PRO A 155 4.35 -13.90 -4.26
N ASN A 156 4.12 -14.97 -3.50
CA ASN A 156 3.83 -14.88 -2.08
C ASN A 156 5.11 -14.46 -1.34
N LEU A 157 4.98 -13.49 -0.44
CA LEU A 157 6.07 -12.92 0.36
C LEU A 157 6.03 -13.37 1.82
N VAL A 158 5.05 -14.21 2.16
CA VAL A 158 4.79 -14.73 3.52
C VAL A 158 5.30 -16.17 3.65
N ASP A 159 5.67 -16.81 2.55
CA ASP A 159 6.22 -18.15 2.57
C ASP A 159 7.75 -18.16 2.49
N ASP A 160 8.28 -19.37 2.61
CA ASP A 160 9.69 -19.70 2.70
C ASP A 160 10.31 -19.82 1.28
N ALA A 161 9.53 -19.60 0.21
CA ALA A 161 9.94 -19.86 -1.17
C ALA A 161 10.44 -18.61 -1.90
N TRP A 162 11.73 -18.29 -1.69
CA TRP A 162 12.36 -17.09 -2.26
C TRP A 162 13.07 -17.35 -3.59
N LEU A 163 12.52 -16.83 -4.69
CA LEU A 163 13.12 -16.98 -6.03
C LEU A 163 14.50 -16.31 -6.16
N TRP A 164 14.71 -15.18 -5.50
CA TRP A 164 15.94 -14.38 -5.57
C TRP A 164 16.69 -14.36 -4.23
N GLY A 165 16.35 -15.30 -3.34
CA GLY A 165 16.82 -15.40 -1.96
C GLY A 165 16.08 -14.47 -0.98
N GLY A 166 16.05 -14.89 0.28
CA GLY A 166 15.23 -14.30 1.36
C GLY A 166 16.00 -13.47 2.39
N SER A 167 17.32 -13.31 2.24
CA SER A 167 18.09 -12.46 3.19
C SER A 167 17.67 -10.99 3.05
N VAL A 168 17.86 -10.20 4.13
CA VAL A 168 17.59 -8.75 4.09
C VAL A 168 18.32 -8.05 2.94
N GLU A 169 19.56 -8.43 2.64
CA GLU A 169 20.32 -7.85 1.53
C GLU A 169 19.75 -8.24 0.17
N GLN A 170 19.26 -9.48 0.02
CA GLN A 170 18.66 -9.97 -1.23
C GLN A 170 17.30 -9.32 -1.49
N ILE A 171 16.51 -9.13 -0.42
CA ILE A 171 15.23 -8.42 -0.45
C ILE A 171 15.46 -6.94 -0.76
N GLU A 172 16.40 -6.27 -0.09
CA GLU A 172 16.75 -4.88 -0.38
C GLU A 172 17.20 -4.73 -1.83
N ALA A 173 18.09 -5.60 -2.31
CA ALA A 173 18.54 -5.56 -3.70
C ALA A 173 17.37 -5.74 -4.69
N THR A 174 16.40 -6.59 -4.34
CA THR A 174 15.16 -6.76 -5.13
C THR A 174 14.33 -5.49 -5.14
N LEU A 175 14.12 -4.85 -3.99
CA LEU A 175 13.38 -3.60 -3.87
C LEU A 175 14.05 -2.45 -4.63
N THR A 176 15.36 -2.30 -4.47
CA THR A 176 16.14 -1.21 -5.05
C THR A 176 16.30 -1.37 -6.55
N GLN A 177 16.71 -2.55 -7.03
CA GLN A 177 17.14 -2.74 -8.43
C GLN A 177 16.04 -3.36 -9.32
N GLY A 178 14.96 -3.84 -8.72
CA GLY A 178 13.98 -4.65 -9.42
C GLY A 178 14.50 -6.05 -9.76
N ARG A 179 13.62 -6.90 -10.29
CA ARG A 179 13.97 -8.23 -10.79
C ARG A 179 13.24 -8.53 -12.10
N ARG A 180 13.87 -9.31 -12.96
CA ARG A 180 13.24 -9.85 -14.17
C ARG A 180 13.44 -11.36 -14.22
N GLY A 181 12.36 -12.10 -14.01
CA GLY A 181 12.34 -13.54 -14.18
C GLY A 181 12.04 -13.89 -15.64
N PHE A 182 12.85 -14.77 -16.22
CA PHE A 182 12.68 -15.22 -17.59
C PHE A 182 12.90 -16.73 -17.71
N MET A 183 11.93 -17.42 -18.30
CA MET A 183 12.04 -18.80 -18.74
C MET A 183 11.54 -18.87 -20.19
N PRO A 184 12.33 -19.38 -21.15
CA PRO A 184 11.87 -19.50 -22.53
C PRO A 184 10.73 -20.52 -22.61
N GLY A 185 9.78 -20.30 -23.52
CA GLY A 185 8.79 -21.30 -23.89
C GLY A 185 9.40 -22.38 -24.78
N PHE A 186 9.08 -23.64 -24.51
CA PHE A 186 9.63 -24.81 -25.21
C PHE A 186 8.69 -25.38 -26.27
N GLU A 187 7.52 -24.77 -26.52
CA GLU A 187 6.52 -25.18 -27.52
C GLU A 187 7.10 -25.42 -28.94
N ARG A 188 8.21 -24.76 -29.30
CA ARG A 188 8.86 -24.88 -30.63
C ARG A 188 10.06 -25.80 -30.65
N SER A 189 10.55 -26.21 -29.47
CA SER A 189 11.77 -26.97 -29.30
C SER A 189 11.52 -28.38 -28.82
N LEU A 190 10.42 -28.61 -28.10
CA LEU A 190 10.00 -29.92 -27.61
C LEU A 190 8.63 -30.27 -28.20
N ASP A 191 8.43 -31.54 -28.55
CA ASP A 191 7.11 -32.07 -28.92
C ASP A 191 6.22 -32.30 -27.69
N GLU A 192 4.91 -32.50 -27.91
CA GLU A 192 3.94 -32.68 -26.81
C GLU A 192 4.32 -33.81 -25.84
N GLY A 193 4.85 -34.92 -26.36
CA GLY A 193 5.24 -36.07 -25.54
C GLY A 193 6.52 -35.81 -24.75
N GLN A 194 7.43 -34.97 -25.26
CA GLN A 194 8.61 -34.50 -24.54
C GLN A 194 8.25 -33.53 -23.43
N ILE A 195 7.33 -32.59 -23.69
CA ILE A 195 6.82 -31.65 -22.68
C ILE A 195 6.12 -32.40 -21.56
N ASP A 196 5.27 -33.37 -21.90
CA ASP A 196 4.58 -34.21 -20.92
C ASP A 196 5.57 -35.00 -20.05
N ALA A 197 6.60 -35.60 -20.66
CA ALA A 197 7.66 -36.28 -19.92
C ALA A 197 8.41 -35.34 -18.95
N VAL A 198 8.74 -34.11 -19.39
CA VAL A 198 9.36 -33.10 -18.51
C VAL A 198 8.42 -32.72 -17.36
N ALA A 199 7.13 -32.53 -17.61
CA ALA A 199 6.15 -32.22 -16.57
C ALA A 199 6.07 -33.33 -15.52
N HIS A 200 6.06 -34.60 -15.94
CA HIS A 200 6.15 -35.76 -15.05
C HIS A 200 7.41 -35.71 -14.17
N TYR A 201 8.58 -35.41 -14.75
CA TYR A 201 9.83 -35.32 -13.99
C TYR A 201 9.82 -34.15 -12.99
N VAL A 202 9.31 -32.98 -13.38
CA VAL A 202 9.25 -31.82 -12.48
C VAL A 202 8.28 -32.08 -11.31
N LEU A 203 7.13 -32.73 -11.55
CA LEU A 203 6.24 -33.14 -10.46
C LEU A 203 6.87 -34.22 -9.56
N SER A 204 7.67 -35.12 -10.09
CA SER A 204 8.33 -36.14 -9.26
C SER A 204 9.41 -35.54 -8.33
N LEU A 205 10.06 -34.45 -8.74
CA LEU A 205 11.04 -33.73 -7.91
C LEU A 205 10.43 -33.15 -6.63
N SER A 206 9.16 -32.73 -6.68
CA SER A 206 8.39 -32.23 -5.53
C SER A 206 7.65 -33.34 -4.76
N GLY A 207 7.92 -34.61 -5.08
CA GLY A 207 7.41 -35.77 -4.35
C GLY A 207 6.01 -36.24 -4.77
N HIS A 208 5.47 -35.78 -5.91
CA HIS A 208 4.23 -36.33 -6.45
C HIS A 208 4.44 -37.70 -7.09
N GLU A 209 3.48 -38.61 -6.88
CA GLU A 209 3.45 -39.89 -7.60
C GLU A 209 3.05 -39.66 -9.06
N VAL A 210 3.91 -40.12 -9.98
CA VAL A 210 3.78 -39.96 -11.42
C VAL A 210 4.16 -41.24 -12.15
N ASP A 211 3.89 -41.31 -13.45
CA ASP A 211 4.42 -42.38 -14.31
C ASP A 211 5.97 -42.36 -14.31
N GLY A 212 6.57 -43.47 -13.90
CA GLY A 212 8.02 -43.61 -13.75
C GLY A 212 8.79 -43.62 -15.07
N ASP A 213 8.22 -44.18 -16.14
CA ASP A 213 8.85 -44.20 -17.45
C ASP A 213 8.87 -42.79 -18.05
N MET A 214 7.76 -42.05 -17.88
CA MET A 214 7.66 -40.64 -18.28
C MET A 214 8.63 -39.76 -17.47
N ALA A 215 8.71 -39.95 -16.16
CA ALA A 215 9.64 -39.22 -15.31
C ALA A 215 11.11 -39.51 -15.69
N GLN A 216 11.46 -40.76 -16.03
CA GLN A 216 12.80 -41.11 -16.47
C GLN A 216 13.14 -40.47 -17.83
N ARG A 217 12.20 -40.45 -18.78
CA ARG A 217 12.35 -39.75 -20.05
C ARG A 217 12.49 -38.23 -19.85
N GLY A 218 11.66 -37.65 -18.99
CA GLY A 218 11.72 -36.24 -18.62
C GLY A 218 13.05 -35.84 -18.00
N MET A 219 13.59 -36.67 -17.11
CA MET A 219 14.91 -36.47 -16.51
C MET A 219 16.02 -36.38 -17.57
N GLN A 220 15.96 -37.19 -18.63
CA GLN A 220 16.94 -37.16 -19.71
C GLN A 220 16.85 -35.88 -20.52
N ILE A 221 15.63 -35.38 -20.79
CA ILE A 221 15.40 -34.13 -21.52
C ILE A 221 15.84 -32.94 -20.65
N PHE A 222 15.44 -32.92 -19.38
CA PHE A 222 15.75 -31.89 -18.40
C PHE A 222 17.26 -31.70 -18.21
N ASN A 223 18.01 -32.79 -18.13
CA ASN A 223 19.48 -32.79 -18.01
C ASN A 223 20.21 -32.76 -19.36
N GLY A 224 19.47 -32.92 -20.45
CA GLY A 224 19.97 -32.97 -21.82
C GLY A 224 20.14 -31.58 -22.42
N LYS A 225 20.81 -31.54 -23.58
CA LYS A 225 20.95 -30.29 -24.35
C LYS A 225 19.64 -29.84 -25.01
N GLU A 226 18.71 -30.77 -25.20
CA GLU A 226 17.43 -30.54 -25.85
C GLU A 226 16.48 -29.73 -24.96
N GLY A 227 16.31 -30.12 -23.69
CA GLY A 227 15.55 -29.35 -22.71
C GLY A 227 16.37 -28.25 -22.04
N GLY A 228 17.65 -28.51 -21.70
CA GLY A 228 18.53 -27.51 -21.09
C GLY A 228 18.05 -26.94 -19.74
N CYS A 229 17.00 -27.53 -19.14
CA CYS A 229 16.35 -27.01 -17.94
C CYS A 229 17.33 -26.89 -16.76
N PHE A 230 18.27 -27.83 -16.67
CA PHE A 230 19.30 -27.86 -15.62
C PHE A 230 20.24 -26.64 -15.62
N TYR A 231 20.34 -25.87 -16.71
CA TYR A 231 21.18 -24.67 -16.74
C TYR A 231 20.67 -23.57 -15.79
N CYS A 232 19.35 -23.53 -15.57
CA CYS A 232 18.71 -22.58 -14.67
C CYS A 232 18.24 -23.25 -13.38
N HIS A 233 17.74 -24.50 -13.46
CA HIS A 233 17.17 -25.19 -12.30
C HIS A 233 18.12 -26.15 -11.58
N THR A 234 19.39 -26.22 -12.01
CA THR A 234 20.38 -27.24 -11.61
C THR A 234 19.95 -28.66 -11.96
N LYS A 235 20.88 -29.64 -11.90
CA LYS A 235 20.52 -31.05 -12.14
C LYS A 235 19.65 -31.64 -11.04
N ALA A 236 19.75 -31.09 -9.83
CA ALA A 236 18.96 -31.51 -8.69
C ALA A 236 17.56 -30.87 -8.67
N GLY A 237 17.28 -29.91 -9.55
CA GLY A 237 16.01 -29.18 -9.58
C GLY A 237 15.92 -28.09 -8.52
N THR A 238 17.00 -27.78 -7.80
CA THR A 238 16.99 -26.85 -6.67
C THR A 238 16.84 -25.37 -7.06
N GLY A 239 16.91 -25.04 -8.35
CA GLY A 239 16.87 -23.64 -8.78
C GLY A 239 18.20 -22.90 -8.60
N LEU A 240 18.24 -21.68 -9.12
CA LEU A 240 19.36 -20.75 -9.00
C LEU A 240 18.80 -19.37 -8.62
N GLU A 241 19.06 -18.95 -7.38
CA GLU A 241 18.63 -17.63 -6.87
C GLU A 241 19.17 -16.48 -7.70
N SER A 242 20.39 -16.62 -8.23
CA SER A 242 21.04 -15.61 -9.08
C SER A 242 20.31 -15.32 -10.38
N GLN A 243 19.37 -16.19 -10.78
CA GLN A 243 18.55 -16.05 -11.98
C GLN A 243 17.06 -15.98 -11.68
N GLY A 244 16.65 -16.03 -10.41
CA GLY A 244 15.23 -16.13 -10.05
C GLY A 244 14.60 -17.47 -10.41
N ALA A 245 15.42 -18.51 -10.65
CA ALA A 245 14.94 -19.80 -11.10
C ALA A 245 14.40 -20.61 -9.92
N ALA A 246 13.13 -21.00 -10.00
CA ALA A 246 12.42 -21.66 -8.92
C ALA A 246 13.07 -22.99 -8.50
N ASN A 247 12.97 -23.28 -7.20
CA ASN A 247 13.25 -24.60 -6.66
C ASN A 247 12.08 -25.55 -7.00
N LEU A 248 12.34 -26.51 -7.88
CA LEU A 248 11.37 -27.49 -8.37
C LEU A 248 11.23 -28.69 -7.43
N THR A 249 12.07 -28.80 -6.40
CA THR A 249 11.95 -29.85 -5.38
C THR A 249 11.02 -29.45 -4.24
N ASP A 250 10.60 -28.18 -4.20
CA ASP A 250 9.78 -27.65 -3.14
C ASP A 250 8.31 -28.07 -3.29
N SER A 251 7.62 -28.16 -2.16
CA SER A 251 6.16 -28.29 -2.10
C SER A 251 5.45 -26.93 -2.23
N ILE A 252 6.19 -25.82 -2.07
CA ILE A 252 5.67 -24.47 -2.24
C ILE A 252 5.79 -24.07 -3.72
N TRP A 253 4.65 -23.88 -4.38
CA TRP A 253 4.60 -23.53 -5.79
C TRP A 253 4.18 -22.07 -5.99
N THR A 254 5.09 -21.25 -6.51
CA THR A 254 4.85 -19.82 -6.76
C THR A 254 4.52 -19.51 -8.23
N VAL A 255 4.87 -20.42 -9.14
CA VAL A 255 4.78 -20.22 -10.60
C VAL A 255 3.62 -20.98 -11.23
N ALA A 256 3.44 -22.24 -10.85
CA ALA A 256 2.38 -23.10 -11.37
C ALA A 256 1.38 -23.38 -10.25
N ASN A 257 0.07 -23.38 -10.51
CA ASN A 257 -0.93 -23.60 -9.46
C ASN A 257 -1.16 -25.10 -9.19
N VAL A 258 -0.07 -25.86 -9.03
CA VAL A 258 -0.11 -27.30 -8.73
C VAL A 258 -0.90 -27.63 -7.46
N PRO A 259 -0.78 -26.88 -6.34
CA PRO A 259 -1.56 -27.15 -5.13
C PRO A 259 -3.06 -26.89 -5.29
N GLY A 260 -3.45 -26.01 -6.23
CA GLY A 260 -4.84 -25.67 -6.50
C GLY A 260 -5.55 -26.62 -7.47
N ARG A 261 -4.88 -27.68 -7.95
CA ARG A 261 -5.45 -28.66 -8.88
C ARG A 261 -5.63 -30.03 -8.26
N ASP A 262 -6.80 -30.60 -8.52
CA ASP A 262 -7.12 -31.99 -8.18
C ASP A 262 -6.62 -32.95 -9.25
N GLY A 263 -6.15 -34.12 -8.81
CA GLY A 263 -5.69 -35.19 -9.69
C GLY A 263 -4.34 -34.92 -10.37
N LEU A 264 -3.72 -35.98 -10.88
CA LEU A 264 -2.41 -35.89 -11.55
C LEU A 264 -2.51 -35.10 -12.86
N GLU A 265 -3.57 -35.30 -13.65
CA GLU A 265 -3.76 -34.65 -14.94
C GLU A 265 -3.84 -33.11 -14.83
N GLY A 266 -4.58 -32.61 -13.84
CA GLY A 266 -4.67 -31.17 -13.59
C GLY A 266 -3.33 -30.56 -13.17
N LYS A 267 -2.55 -31.27 -12.35
CA LYS A 267 -1.20 -30.85 -11.93
C LYS A 267 -0.20 -30.86 -13.08
N LEU A 268 -0.26 -31.88 -13.93
CA LEU A 268 0.55 -31.97 -15.14
C LEU A 268 0.24 -30.80 -16.08
N ALA A 269 -1.04 -30.46 -16.27
CA ALA A 269 -1.45 -29.34 -17.11
C ALA A 269 -0.81 -28.01 -16.65
N GLU A 270 -0.77 -27.74 -15.35
CA GLU A 270 -0.13 -26.53 -14.80
C GLU A 270 1.37 -26.46 -15.12
N VAL A 271 2.10 -27.57 -14.96
CA VAL A 271 3.53 -27.61 -15.26
C VAL A 271 3.76 -27.54 -16.78
N ARG A 272 2.95 -28.23 -17.56
CA ARG A 272 3.00 -28.20 -19.02
C ARG A 272 2.80 -26.78 -19.54
N GLU A 273 1.81 -26.05 -19.02
CA GLU A 273 1.53 -24.69 -19.47
C GLU A 273 2.72 -23.75 -19.24
N VAL A 274 3.45 -23.92 -18.13
CA VAL A 274 4.69 -23.17 -17.85
C VAL A 274 5.83 -23.57 -18.79
N VAL A 275 5.99 -24.86 -19.08
CA VAL A 275 7.05 -25.34 -19.98
C VAL A 275 6.77 -24.94 -21.43
N GLU A 276 5.52 -25.02 -21.88
CA GLU A 276 5.08 -24.65 -23.22
C GLU A 276 5.30 -23.16 -23.48
N ASN A 277 4.70 -22.30 -22.64
CA ASN A 277 4.64 -20.86 -22.88
C ASN A 277 5.85 -20.10 -22.31
N GLY A 278 6.56 -20.68 -21.34
CA GLY A 278 7.61 -20.00 -20.60
C GLY A 278 7.07 -18.95 -19.62
N ILE A 279 7.96 -18.11 -19.12
CA ILE A 279 7.67 -17.11 -18.09
C ILE A 279 8.38 -15.80 -18.45
N GLU A 280 7.67 -14.70 -18.35
CA GLU A 280 8.26 -13.36 -18.31
C GLU A 280 7.58 -12.55 -17.19
N ARG A 281 8.32 -12.27 -16.12
CA ARG A 281 7.81 -11.53 -14.95
C ARG A 281 8.76 -10.41 -14.57
N VAL A 282 8.19 -9.31 -14.10
CA VAL A 282 8.94 -8.11 -13.70
C VAL A 282 8.49 -7.66 -12.33
N MET A 283 9.46 -7.51 -11.44
CA MET A 283 9.33 -6.74 -10.20
C MET A 283 10.04 -5.39 -10.46
N PRO A 284 9.32 -4.25 -10.43
CA PRO A 284 9.89 -2.96 -10.76
C PRO A 284 10.85 -2.46 -9.67
N ALA A 285 11.88 -1.71 -10.09
CA ALA A 285 12.77 -1.00 -9.17
C ALA A 285 12.04 0.14 -8.45
N TRP A 286 12.32 0.31 -7.15
CA TRP A 286 11.70 1.34 -6.31
C TRP A 286 12.63 2.48 -5.91
N ASP A 287 13.92 2.41 -6.26
CA ASP A 287 14.94 3.44 -5.99
C ASP A 287 14.58 4.84 -6.52
N GLN A 288 13.76 4.93 -7.57
CA GLN A 288 13.30 6.21 -8.13
C GLN A 288 12.05 6.78 -7.44
N ARG A 289 11.36 5.98 -6.61
CA ARG A 289 10.06 6.34 -6.01
C ARG A 289 10.09 6.41 -4.49
N LEU A 290 10.93 5.58 -3.87
CA LEU A 290 11.08 5.46 -2.43
C LEU A 290 12.51 5.85 -2.05
N SER A 291 12.65 6.51 -0.91
CA SER A 291 13.96 6.78 -0.32
C SER A 291 14.63 5.50 0.21
N ASP A 292 15.95 5.52 0.36
CA ASP A 292 16.72 4.40 0.93
C ASP A 292 16.17 3.98 2.30
N ASN A 293 15.71 4.93 3.11
CA ASN A 293 15.10 4.68 4.41
C ASN A 293 13.75 3.94 4.28
N GLU A 294 12.90 4.34 3.35
CA GLU A 294 11.62 3.68 3.09
C GLU A 294 11.83 2.26 2.54
N ILE A 295 12.81 2.09 1.63
CA ILE A 295 13.21 0.78 1.12
C ILE A 295 13.70 -0.10 2.26
N LYS A 296 14.57 0.41 3.13
CA LYS A 296 15.07 -0.32 4.31
C LYS A 296 13.95 -0.79 5.24
N LEU A 297 12.97 0.07 5.53
CA LEU A 297 11.80 -0.32 6.33
C LEU A 297 10.98 -1.42 5.65
N LEU A 298 10.77 -1.30 4.34
CA LEU A 298 10.08 -2.32 3.54
C LEU A 298 10.85 -3.64 3.50
N THR A 299 12.18 -3.60 3.40
CA THR A 299 13.05 -4.78 3.46
C THR A 299 12.80 -5.57 4.75
N VAL A 300 12.89 -4.89 5.90
CA VAL A 300 12.65 -5.51 7.22
C VAL A 300 11.22 -6.06 7.29
N TYR A 301 10.24 -5.28 6.84
CA TYR A 301 8.84 -5.69 6.88
C TYR A 301 8.56 -6.93 6.02
N VAL A 302 9.08 -6.97 4.79
CA VAL A 302 8.94 -8.11 3.88
C VAL A 302 9.66 -9.34 4.42
N HIS A 303 10.86 -9.17 4.99
CA HIS A 303 11.54 -10.28 5.67
C HIS A 303 10.72 -10.79 6.86
N GLU A 304 10.08 -9.91 7.63
CA GLU A 304 9.25 -10.33 8.77
C GLU A 304 8.03 -11.16 8.34
N LEU A 305 7.49 -10.92 7.14
CA LEU A 305 6.34 -11.67 6.63
C LEU A 305 6.67 -13.15 6.40
N GLY A 306 7.82 -13.45 5.78
CA GLY A 306 8.19 -14.81 5.36
C GLY A 306 9.42 -15.39 6.05
N GLY A 307 9.90 -14.81 7.14
CA GLY A 307 11.01 -15.34 7.95
C GLY A 307 12.40 -15.37 7.29
N GLY A 308 12.49 -15.09 5.99
CA GLY A 308 13.73 -15.04 5.21
C GLY A 308 14.29 -16.41 4.78
N GLN A 309 13.62 -17.53 5.14
CA GLN A 309 14.02 -18.90 4.78
C GLN A 309 12.85 -19.85 4.79
#